data_AF-A0A9E2TVJ4-F1
#
_entry.id   AF-A0A9E2TVJ4-F1
#
_cell.length_a   1.000
_cell.length_b   1.000
_cell.length_c   1.000
_cell.angle_alpha   90.00
_cell.angle_beta   90.00
_cell.angle_gamma   90.00
#
_symmetry.space_group_name_H-M   'P 1'
#
loop_
_entity.id
_entity.type
_entity.pdbx_description
1 polymer ?
#
loop_
_entity_poly.entity_id
_entity_poly.type
_entity_poly.pdbx_seq_one_letter_code
_entity_poly.pdbx_strand_id
1 'polypeptide(L)' 'LPILEVIHPEEKAILLMKYMDDLSIRDISIALRISENAAKMRLKRARSRVFYLYSEKYLKDS' A
#
# COMPACT_ATOMS: atom_id res chain seq x y z
N LEU A 1 13.72 -2.85 1.50
CA LEU A 1 12.99 -2.44 0.27
C LEU A 1 12.95 -0.91 0.24
N PRO A 2 13.92 -0.23 -0.42
CA PRO A 2 14.07 1.23 -0.37
C PRO A 2 12.86 2.02 -0.92
N ILE A 3 11.99 1.37 -1.70
CA ILE A 3 10.74 1.97 -2.21
C ILE A 3 9.71 2.18 -1.09
N LEU A 4 9.74 1.38 -0.01
CA LEU A 4 8.82 1.53 1.11
C LEU A 4 9.17 2.71 2.04
N GLU A 5 10.28 3.41 1.80
CA GLU A 5 10.70 4.58 2.56
C GLU A 5 10.18 5.89 1.96
N VAL A 6 9.81 5.88 0.67
CA VAL A 6 9.29 7.03 -0.07
C VAL A 6 7.76 7.04 -0.22
N ILE A 7 7.07 5.97 0.19
CA ILE A 7 5.61 5.92 0.23
C ILE A 7 5.06 6.59 1.50
N HIS A 8 3.83 7.11 1.42
CA HIS A 8 3.18 7.74 2.56
C HIS A 8 3.03 6.72 3.72
N PRO A 9 3.24 7.11 4.99
CA PRO A 9 3.15 6.19 6.12
C PRO A 9 1.85 5.38 6.18
N GLU A 10 0.71 6.01 5.84
CA GLU A 10 -0.58 5.32 5.78
C GLU A 10 -0.67 4.26 4.67
N GLU A 11 -0.05 4.52 3.51
CA GLU A 11 0.02 3.57 2.40
C GLU A 11 0.95 2.41 2.74
N LYS A 12 2.05 2.70 3.46
CA LYS A 12 2.94 1.67 3.99
C LYS A 12 2.21 0.77 4.98
N ALA A 13 1.48 1.35 5.93
CA ALA A 13 0.74 0.61 6.93
C ALA A 13 -0.25 -0.37 6.29
N ILE A 14 -1.05 0.07 5.30
CA ILE A 14 -2.03 -0.80 4.66
C ILE A 14 -1.39 -1.94 3.84
N LEU A 15 -0.22 -1.69 3.23
CA LEU A 15 0.53 -2.72 2.52
C LEU A 15 1.12 -3.75 3.48
N LEU A 16 1.72 -3.31 4.59
CA LEU A 16 2.26 -4.21 5.62
C LEU A 16 1.16 -5.08 6.21
N MET A 17 0.04 -4.46 6.62
CA MET A 17 -1.11 -5.19 7.14
C MET A 17 -1.64 -6.24 6.15
N LYS A 18 -1.74 -5.90 4.85
CA LYS A 18 -2.29 -6.83 3.84
C LYS A 18 -1.33 -7.98 3.50
N TYR A 19 -0.03 -7.70 3.40
CA TYR A 19 0.95 -8.62 2.80
C TYR A 19 1.93 -9.24 3.79
N MET A 20 2.26 -8.57 4.89
CA MET A 20 3.11 -9.11 5.95
C MET A 20 2.27 -9.81 7.02
N ASP A 21 1.20 -9.16 7.46
CA ASP A 21 0.33 -9.67 8.53
C ASP A 21 -0.85 -10.51 7.98
N ASP A 22 -0.94 -10.65 6.64
CA ASP A 22 -2.00 -11.32 5.89
C ASP A 22 -3.44 -10.94 6.31
N LEU A 23 -3.65 -9.71 6.76
CA LEU A 23 -4.97 -9.24 7.17
C LEU A 23 -5.93 -9.19 5.98
N SER A 24 -7.20 -9.54 6.22
CA SER A 24 -8.25 -9.33 5.24
C SER A 24 -8.58 -7.84 5.09
N ILE A 25 -9.24 -7.45 4.00
CA ILE A 25 -9.73 -6.06 3.83
C ILE A 25 -10.65 -5.64 4.98
N ARG A 26 -11.43 -6.60 5.51
CA ARG A 26 -12.32 -6.36 6.64
C ARG A 26 -11.52 -6.07 7.91
N ASP A 27 -10.49 -6.86 8.22
CA ASP A 27 -9.64 -6.65 9.40
C ASP A 27 -8.90 -5.32 9.32
N ILE A 28 -8.39 -4.98 8.14
CA ILE A 28 -7.76 -3.67 7.87
C ILE A 28 -8.75 -2.53 8.10
N SER A 29 -9.99 -2.67 7.64
CA SER A 29 -11.03 -1.66 7.82
C SER A 29 -11.35 -1.42 9.31
N ILE A 30 -11.39 -2.50 10.11
CA ILE A 30 -11.60 -2.45 11.55
C ILE A 30 -10.40 -1.82 12.24
N ALA A 31 -9.18 -2.27 11.92
CA ALA A 31 -7.94 -1.77 12.51
C ALA A 31 -7.75 -0.27 12.27
N LEU A 32 -8.07 0.22 11.08
CA LEU A 32 -7.96 1.62 10.70
C LEU A 32 -9.21 2.46 11.01
N ARG A 33 -10.28 1.84 11.53
CA ARG A 33 -11.59 2.47 11.81
C ARG A 33 -12.17 3.22 10.59
N ILE A 34 -12.12 2.58 9.42
CA ILE A 34 -12.61 3.12 8.15
C ILE A 34 -13.59 2.14 7.50
N SER A 35 -14.33 2.58 6.49
CA SER A 35 -15.16 1.66 5.70
C SER A 35 -14.31 0.70 4.86
N GLU A 36 -14.83 -0.49 4.56
CA GLU A 36 -14.16 -1.45 3.67
C GLU A 36 -13.84 -0.84 2.29
N ASN A 37 -14.73 0.00 1.75
CA ASN A 37 -14.49 0.68 0.49
C ASN A 37 -13.32 1.66 0.58
N ALA A 38 -13.20 2.40 1.70
CA ALA A 38 -12.06 3.27 1.94
C ALA A 38 -10.76 2.45 2.07
N ALA A 39 -10.79 1.28 2.73
CA ALA A 39 -9.66 0.37 2.81
C ALA A 39 -9.24 -0.14 1.41
N LYS A 40 -10.20 -0.59 0.59
CA LYS A 40 -9.96 -1.01 -0.81
C LYS A 40 -9.32 0.11 -1.65
N MET A 41 -9.84 1.33 -1.54
CA MET A 41 -9.32 2.47 -2.28
C MET A 41 -7.90 2.87 -1.84
N ARG A 42 -7.63 2.86 -0.53
CA ARG A 42 -6.29 3.10 0.01
C ARG A 42 -5.31 2.03 -0.45
N LEU A 43 -5.70 0.75 -0.41
CA LEU A 43 -4.85 -0.34 -0.88
C LEU A 43 -4.58 -0.27 -2.38
N LYS A 44 -5.58 0.10 -3.19
CA LYS A 44 -5.40 0.33 -4.63
C LYS A 44 -4.39 1.46 -4.88
N ARG A 45 -4.54 2.59 -4.20
CA ARG A 45 -3.62 3.74 -4.31
C ARG A 45 -2.19 3.37 -3.89
N ALA A 46 -2.03 2.71 -2.75
CA ALA A 46 -0.73 2.27 -2.25
C ALA A 46 -0.01 1.35 -3.26
N ARG A 47 -0.73 0.40 -3.87
CA ARG A 47 -0.17 -0.47 -4.92
C ARG A 47 0.24 0.32 -6.16
N SER A 48 -0.61 1.22 -6.66
CA SER A 48 -0.29 2.07 -7.81
C SER A 48 0.93 2.95 -7.54
N ARG A 49 1.07 3.49 -6.32
CA ARG A 49 2.21 4.28 -5.89
C ARG A 49 3.50 3.47 -5.90
N VAL A 50 3.48 2.26 -5.34
CA VAL A 50 4.63 1.35 -5.34
C VAL A 50 5.03 0.98 -6.77
N PHE A 51 4.06 0.65 -7.62
CA PHE A 51 4.32 0.32 -9.03
C PHE A 51 4.95 1.51 -9.78
N TYR A 52 4.39 2.71 -9.61
CA TYR A 52 4.94 3.93 -10.21
C TYR A 52 6.39 4.18 -9.76
N LEU A 53 6.66 4.15 -8.45
CA LEU A 53 8.00 4.36 -7.90
C LEU A 53 8.99 3.28 -8.36
N TYR A 54 8.54 2.03 -8.47
CA TYR A 54 9.34 0.95 -9.02
C TYR A 54 9.67 1.21 -10.50
N SER A 55 8.68 1.61 -11.30
CA SER A 55 8.88 1.90 -12.71
C SER A 55 9.81 3.10 -12.94
N GLU A 56 9.65 4.18 -12.18
CA GLU A 56 10.53 5.35 -12.26
C GLU A 56 11.98 5.01 -11.92
N LYS A 57 12.20 4.16 -10.90
CA LYS A 57 13.54 3.88 -10.38
C LYS A 57 14.27 2.77 -11.13
N TYR A 58 13.55 1.85 -11.78
CA TYR A 58 14.14 0.63 -12.36
C TYR A 58 13.79 0.38 -13.83
N LEU A 59 12.78 1.05 -14.39
CA LEU A 59 12.36 0.87 -15.80
C LEU A 59 12.64 2.08 -16.68
N LYS A 60 13.18 3.17 -16.12
CA LYS A 60 13.46 4.41 -16.86
C LYS A 60 14.89 4.53 -17.39
N ASP A 61 15.76 3.57 -17.05
CA ASP A 61 17.18 3.51 -17.45
C ASP A 61 17.46 2.48 -18.57
N SER A 62 16.44 2.04 -19.31
CA SER A 62 16.57 1.10 -20.45
C SER A 62 16.15 1.72 -21.77
#